data_AF-A0ABD7UM39-F1
#
_entry.id   AF-A0ABD7UM39-F1
#
_cell.length_a   1.000
_cell.length_b   1.000
_cell.length_c   1.000
_cell.angle_alpha   90.00
_cell.angle_beta   90.00
_cell.angle_gamma   90.00
#
_symmetry.space_group_name_H-M   'P 1'
#
loop_
_entity.id
_entity.type
_entity.pdbx_description
1 polymer ?
#
loop_
_entity_poly.entity_id
_entity_poly.type
_entity_poly.pdbx_seq_one_letter_code
_entity_poly.pdbx_strand_id
1 'polypeptide(L)'
;MQKTTLLLAVALAFSASSWGQDVKINGTGVSLEANKTPIHTAKNPQAIALLPQDLHLAVPGKFTVAVAALNSPPLTVFADDNKTLLGSEADIARLVAESLGLEVNVVPTSWEDWPLGVTSG
;
A
#
# COMPACT_ATOMS: atom_id res chain seq x y z
N MET A 1 4.62 41.25 -25.58
CA MET A 1 3.88 40.47 -24.55
C MET A 1 3.30 39.16 -25.11
N GLN A 2 2.78 39.09 -26.34
CA GLN A 2 2.24 37.83 -26.92
C GLN A 2 3.25 36.68 -27.11
N LYS A 3 4.53 36.97 -27.42
CA LYS A 3 5.54 35.92 -27.67
C LYS A 3 5.92 35.15 -26.40
N THR A 4 5.95 35.84 -25.26
CA THR A 4 6.28 35.25 -23.95
C THR A 4 5.16 34.36 -23.43
N THR A 5 3.90 34.71 -23.70
CA THR A 5 2.72 33.91 -23.34
C THR A 5 2.63 32.62 -24.16
N LEU A 6 3.03 32.64 -25.43
CA LEU A 6 3.05 31.45 -26.29
C LEU A 6 4.10 30.43 -25.84
N LEU A 7 5.28 30.88 -25.41
CA LEU A 7 6.34 30.02 -24.89
C LEU A 7 5.93 29.34 -23.58
N LEU A 8 5.20 30.05 -22.70
CA LEU A 8 4.71 29.48 -21.44
C LEU A 8 3.62 28.41 -21.66
N ALA A 9 2.73 28.61 -22.64
CA ALA A 9 1.68 27.64 -22.98
C ALA A 9 2.24 26.34 -23.58
N VAL A 10 3.30 26.42 -24.39
CA VAL A 10 3.99 25.23 -24.94
C VAL A 10 4.75 24.47 -23.86
N ALA A 11 5.37 25.17 -22.91
CA ALA A 11 6.07 24.54 -21.79
C ALA A 11 5.12 23.74 -20.87
N LEU A 12 3.92 24.28 -20.59
CA LEU A 12 2.88 23.59 -19.80
C LEU A 12 2.31 22.35 -20.53
N ALA A 13 2.22 22.38 -21.86
CA ALA A 13 1.73 21.26 -22.65
C ALA A 13 2.74 20.08 -22.70
N PHE A 14 4.04 20.35 -22.62
CA PHE A 14 5.08 19.31 -22.64
C PHE A 14 5.31 18.62 -21.28
N SER A 15 4.93 19.25 -20.17
CA SER A 15 5.02 18.63 -18.84
C SER A 15 3.92 17.61 -18.54
N ALA A 16 2.88 17.51 -19.37
CA ALA A 16 1.74 16.62 -19.13
C ALA A 16 2.00 15.15 -19.53
N SER A 17 3.13 14.81 -20.15
CA SER A 17 3.37 13.48 -20.74
C SER A 17 4.28 12.57 -19.92
N SER A 18 4.64 12.90 -18.68
CA SER A 18 5.41 12.00 -17.80
C SER A 18 4.51 11.02 -17.05
N TRP A 19 3.62 10.32 -17.76
CA TRP A 19 2.78 9.29 -17.17
C TRP A 19 3.65 8.07 -16.83
N GLY A 20 3.37 7.45 -15.67
CA GLY A 20 4.15 6.34 -15.12
C GLY A 20 4.44 5.27 -16.18
N GLN A 21 5.71 4.90 -16.31
CA GLN A 21 6.12 3.85 -17.24
C GLN A 21 5.65 2.50 -16.72
N ASP A 22 5.10 1.66 -17.60
CA ASP A 22 4.86 0.24 -17.30
C ASP A 22 6.21 -0.45 -17.01
N VAL A 23 6.40 -0.89 -15.77
CA VAL A 23 7.61 -1.61 -15.36
C VAL A 23 7.50 -3.05 -15.84
N LYS A 24 8.35 -3.50 -16.76
CA LYS A 24 8.36 -4.91 -17.20
C LYS A 24 9.41 -5.72 -16.43
N ILE A 25 8.99 -6.78 -15.75
CA ILE A 25 9.86 -7.79 -15.12
C ILE A 25 9.81 -9.07 -15.96
N ASN A 26 10.94 -9.51 -16.51
CA ASN A 26 11.05 -10.71 -17.36
C ASN A 26 10.07 -10.76 -18.56
N GLY A 27 9.77 -9.60 -19.15
CA GLY A 27 8.82 -9.48 -20.27
C GLY A 27 7.35 -9.36 -19.86
N THR A 28 7.02 -9.55 -18.58
CA THR A 28 5.68 -9.35 -18.03
C THR A 28 5.57 -7.93 -17.46
N GLY A 29 4.57 -7.16 -17.90
CA GLY A 29 4.29 -5.85 -17.33
C GLY A 29 3.76 -5.97 -15.90
N VAL A 30 4.39 -5.25 -14.97
CA VAL A 30 3.88 -4.94 -13.65
C VAL A 30 3.06 -3.66 -13.79
N SER A 31 1.74 -3.80 -13.75
CA SER A 31 0.81 -2.68 -13.82
C SER A 31 0.37 -2.29 -12.41
N LEU A 32 0.66 -1.06 -11.99
CA LEU A 32 0.13 -0.54 -10.72
C LEU A 32 -1.39 -0.42 -10.80
N GLU A 33 -1.92 0.14 -11.89
CA GLU A 33 -3.37 0.29 -12.11
C GLU A 33 -4.13 -1.02 -11.92
N ALA A 34 -3.63 -2.12 -12.52
CA ALA A 34 -4.29 -3.42 -12.43
C ALA A 34 -4.33 -3.98 -10.99
N ASN A 35 -3.45 -3.50 -10.10
CA ASN A 35 -3.30 -3.98 -8.72
C ASN A 35 -3.80 -2.97 -7.67
N LYS A 36 -4.39 -1.83 -8.07
CA LYS A 36 -4.94 -0.84 -7.13
C LYS A 36 -6.20 -1.32 -6.41
N THR A 37 -6.98 -2.19 -7.04
CA THR A 37 -8.23 -2.70 -6.47
C THR A 37 -7.95 -3.82 -5.48
N PRO A 38 -8.27 -3.66 -4.19
CA PRO A 38 -7.96 -4.69 -3.20
C PRO A 38 -8.86 -5.93 -3.32
N ILE A 39 -8.33 -7.10 -2.94
CA ILE A 39 -9.06 -8.38 -2.94
C ILE A 39 -9.75 -8.70 -1.61
N HIS A 40 -11.07 -8.68 -1.51
CA HIS A 40 -11.75 -8.80 -0.21
C HIS A 40 -12.04 -10.25 0.24
N THR A 41 -12.21 -10.44 1.55
CA THR A 41 -12.72 -11.68 2.15
C THR A 41 -13.84 -11.43 3.14
N ALA A 42 -14.61 -12.48 3.45
CA ALA A 42 -15.65 -12.43 4.46
C ALA A 42 -15.07 -12.52 5.87
N LYS A 43 -15.77 -11.91 6.83
CA LYS A 43 -15.52 -12.13 8.27
C LYS A 43 -15.62 -13.62 8.61
N ASN A 44 -14.75 -14.08 9.50
CA ASN A 44 -14.79 -15.43 10.06
C ASN A 44 -15.31 -15.36 11.51
N PRO A 45 -16.59 -15.71 11.76
CA PRO A 45 -17.18 -15.64 13.10
C PRO A 45 -16.46 -16.52 14.12
N GLN A 46 -15.88 -17.65 13.70
CA GLN A 46 -15.15 -18.55 14.60
C GLN A 46 -13.83 -17.93 15.05
N ALA A 47 -13.10 -17.28 14.14
CA ALA A 47 -11.86 -16.57 14.47
C ALA A 47 -12.12 -15.36 15.37
N ILE A 48 -13.17 -14.59 15.06
CA ILE A 48 -13.59 -13.43 15.86
C ILE A 48 -13.95 -13.84 17.29
N ALA A 49 -14.66 -14.97 17.45
CA ALA A 49 -15.03 -15.49 18.77
C ALA A 49 -13.83 -15.93 19.63
N LEU A 50 -12.66 -16.15 19.01
CA LEU A 50 -11.41 -16.51 19.70
C LEU A 50 -10.55 -15.30 20.07
N LEU A 51 -10.94 -14.08 19.69
CA LEU A 51 -10.21 -12.89 20.09
C LEU A 51 -10.32 -12.68 21.61
N PRO A 52 -9.21 -12.39 22.31
CA PRO A 52 -9.24 -12.03 23.72
C PRO A 52 -10.16 -10.82 23.97
N GLN A 53 -10.89 -10.83 25.09
CA GLN A 53 -11.73 -9.70 25.50
C GLN A 53 -10.90 -8.45 25.79
N ASP A 54 -9.67 -8.64 26.25
CA ASP A 54 -8.66 -7.64 26.55
C ASP A 54 -7.62 -7.53 25.42
N LEU A 55 -7.99 -7.82 24.17
CA LEU A 55 -7.09 -7.71 23.03
C LEU A 55 -6.49 -6.30 22.94
N HIS A 56 -5.18 -6.21 23.16
CA HIS A 56 -4.41 -5.00 22.99
C HIS A 56 -3.88 -4.91 21.54
N LEU A 57 -4.30 -3.87 20.83
CA LEU A 57 -3.81 -3.55 19.48
C LEU A 57 -2.95 -2.29 19.53
N ALA A 58 -1.89 -2.25 18.72
CA ALA A 58 -1.03 -1.06 18.57
C ALA A 58 -1.85 0.20 18.23
N VAL A 59 -2.80 0.05 17.31
CA VAL A 59 -3.83 1.04 17.03
C VAL A 59 -5.20 0.43 17.32
N PRO A 60 -6.02 1.03 18.22
CA PRO A 60 -7.34 0.50 18.55
C PRO A 60 -8.20 0.23 17.30
N GLY A 61 -8.76 -0.98 17.22
CA GLY A 61 -9.61 -1.42 16.11
C GLY A 61 -8.87 -1.81 14.82
N LYS A 62 -7.52 -1.77 14.80
CA LYS A 62 -6.74 -2.06 13.58
C LYS A 62 -5.75 -3.20 13.76
N PHE A 63 -5.73 -4.10 12.78
CA PHE A 63 -4.64 -5.05 12.59
C PHE A 63 -3.46 -4.33 11.94
N THR A 64 -2.46 -4.02 12.77
CA THR A 64 -1.25 -3.29 12.33
C THR A 64 -0.19 -4.28 11.87
N VAL A 65 0.32 -4.10 10.65
CA VAL A 65 1.37 -4.93 10.06
C VAL A 65 2.49 -4.04 9.56
N ALA A 66 3.69 -4.28 10.06
CA ALA A 66 4.88 -3.61 9.57
C ALA A 66 5.40 -4.32 8.32
N VAL A 67 5.74 -3.57 7.27
CA VAL A 67 6.24 -4.10 6.00
C VAL A 67 7.47 -3.34 5.52
N ALA A 68 8.35 -4.03 4.81
CA ALA A 68 9.49 -3.40 4.16
C ALA A 68 9.00 -2.72 2.87
N ALA A 69 8.82 -1.41 2.87
CA ALA A 69 8.29 -0.64 1.73
C ALA A 69 9.37 -0.31 0.68
N LEU A 70 10.06 -1.33 0.18
CA LEU A 70 11.25 -1.21 -0.67
C LEU A 70 10.95 -1.11 -2.17
N ASN A 71 9.70 -0.85 -2.58
CA ASN A 71 9.29 -0.81 -3.99
C ASN A 71 9.75 -2.02 -4.80
N SER A 72 9.53 -3.21 -4.24
CA SER A 72 9.95 -4.50 -4.78
C SER A 72 8.72 -5.41 -5.04
N PRO A 73 7.98 -5.19 -6.15
CA PRO A 73 6.95 -6.12 -6.59
C PRO A 73 7.50 -7.55 -6.71
N PRO A 74 6.70 -8.59 -6.37
CA PRO A 74 5.28 -8.53 -6.03
C PRO A 74 4.97 -8.29 -4.54
N LEU A 75 5.99 -8.10 -3.69
CA LEU A 75 5.82 -8.05 -2.22
C LEU A 75 5.18 -6.75 -1.77
N THR A 76 5.83 -5.62 -2.06
CA THR A 76 5.37 -4.26 -1.74
C THR A 76 5.80 -3.27 -2.81
N VAL A 77 4.89 -2.38 -3.21
CA VAL A 77 5.19 -1.23 -4.06
C VAL A 77 4.21 -0.11 -3.79
N PHE A 78 4.67 1.13 -3.81
CA PHE A 78 3.76 2.27 -3.75
C PHE A 78 2.97 2.38 -5.05
N ALA A 79 1.68 2.69 -4.94
CA ALA A 79 0.86 3.10 -6.06
C ALA A 79 1.34 4.45 -6.62
N ASP A 80 0.74 4.89 -7.72
CA ASP A 80 1.04 6.16 -8.37
C ASP A 80 0.73 7.40 -7.50
N ASP A 81 -0.08 7.26 -6.45
CA ASP A 81 -0.31 8.29 -5.43
C ASP A 81 0.84 8.45 -4.42
N ASN A 82 1.85 7.58 -4.50
CA ASN A 82 3.01 7.49 -3.62
C ASN A 82 2.66 7.38 -2.12
N LYS A 83 1.49 6.79 -1.82
CA LYS A 83 0.96 6.64 -0.45
C LYS A 83 0.42 5.23 -0.22
N THR A 84 -0.34 4.70 -1.17
CA THR A 84 -1.00 3.41 -1.05
C THR A 84 0.01 2.30 -1.33
N LEU A 85 0.19 1.39 -0.39
CA LEU A 85 1.02 0.20 -0.58
C LEU A 85 0.21 -0.92 -1.24
N LEU A 86 0.73 -1.42 -2.36
CA LEU A 86 0.21 -2.55 -3.12
C LEU A 86 1.14 -3.75 -2.96
N GLY A 87 0.63 -4.96 -3.21
CA GLY A 87 1.41 -6.20 -3.22
C GLY A 87 0.93 -7.23 -2.20
N SER A 88 1.53 -8.42 -2.24
CA SER A 88 1.07 -9.57 -1.47
C SER A 88 1.09 -9.35 0.04
N GLU A 89 2.03 -8.56 0.56
CA GLU A 89 2.11 -8.30 2.00
C GLU A 89 0.91 -7.47 2.49
N ALA A 90 0.58 -6.40 1.77
CA ALA A 90 -0.57 -5.56 2.07
C ALA A 90 -1.90 -6.30 1.89
N ASP A 91 -2.00 -7.14 0.84
CA ASP A 91 -3.19 -7.94 0.58
C ASP A 91 -3.43 -8.99 1.67
N ILE A 92 -2.40 -9.73 2.07
CA ILE A 92 -2.53 -10.72 3.16
C ILE A 92 -2.91 -10.03 4.47
N ALA A 93 -2.25 -8.90 4.80
CA ALA A 93 -2.57 -8.13 6.01
C ALA A 93 -4.05 -7.71 6.03
N ARG A 94 -4.57 -7.22 4.90
CA ARG A 94 -5.96 -6.79 4.78
C ARG A 94 -6.93 -7.97 4.84
N LEU A 95 -6.64 -9.08 4.20
CA LEU A 95 -7.46 -10.29 4.26
C LEU A 95 -7.58 -10.83 5.70
N VAL A 96 -6.47 -10.83 6.44
CA VAL A 96 -6.47 -11.21 7.86
C VAL A 96 -7.31 -10.22 8.68
N ALA A 97 -7.11 -8.91 8.48
CA ALA A 97 -7.88 -7.87 9.17
C ALA A 97 -9.38 -8.02 8.93
N GLU A 98 -9.80 -8.14 7.67
CA GLU A 98 -11.21 -8.32 7.28
C GLU A 98 -11.81 -9.60 7.88
N SER A 99 -11.05 -10.71 7.86
CA SER A 99 -11.49 -11.97 8.46
C SER A 99 -11.74 -11.83 9.97
N LEU A 100 -10.93 -11.03 10.66
CA LEU A 100 -11.05 -10.71 12.08
C LEU A 100 -12.03 -9.55 12.37
N GLY A 101 -12.62 -8.94 11.34
CA GLY A 101 -13.49 -7.78 11.48
C GLY A 101 -12.79 -6.51 11.96
N LEU A 102 -11.48 -6.40 11.72
CA LEU A 102 -10.63 -5.25 12.02
C LEU A 102 -10.34 -4.45 10.74
N GLU A 103 -9.92 -3.20 10.91
CA GLU A 103 -9.31 -2.43 9.80
C GLU A 103 -7.83 -2.80 9.64
N VAL A 104 -7.29 -2.72 8.43
CA VAL A 104 -5.85 -2.92 8.21
C VAL A 104 -5.09 -1.60 8.42
N ASN A 105 -3.93 -1.66 9.06
CA ASN A 105 -2.98 -0.56 9.15
C ASN A 105 -1.60 -1.04 8.73
N VAL A 106 -1.21 -0.78 7.49
CA VAL A 106 0.10 -1.17 6.96
C VAL A 106 1.11 -0.06 7.25
N VAL A 107 2.20 -0.40 7.94
CA VAL A 107 3.22 0.56 8.38
C VAL A 107 4.55 0.26 7.68
N PRO A 108 5.04 1.16 6.81
CA PRO A 108 6.40 1.08 6.27
C PRO A 108 7.43 1.09 7.41
N THR A 109 8.35 0.12 7.44
CA THR A 109 9.47 0.09 8.39
C THR A 109 10.75 -0.43 7.74
N SER A 110 11.89 -0.16 8.38
CA SER A 110 13.19 -0.71 7.98
C SER A 110 13.42 -2.09 8.62
N TRP A 111 14.42 -2.85 8.14
CA TRP A 111 14.78 -4.12 8.76
C TRP A 111 15.39 -3.90 10.16
N GLU A 112 16.04 -2.77 10.37
CA GLU A 112 16.68 -2.42 11.61
C GLU A 112 15.65 -2.01 12.68
N ASP A 113 14.56 -1.37 12.27
CA ASP A 113 13.59 -0.77 13.18
C ASP A 113 12.40 -1.69 13.52
N TRP A 114 12.13 -2.73 12.71
CA TRP A 114 10.95 -3.59 12.93
C TRP A 114 10.88 -4.22 14.34
N PRO A 115 11.99 -4.67 14.99
CA PRO A 115 11.90 -5.26 16.31
C PRO A 115 11.42 -4.24 17.34
N LEU A 116 11.92 -2.99 17.24
CA LEU A 116 11.50 -1.90 18.12
C LEU A 116 10.01 -1.61 17.93
N GLY A 117 9.56 -1.46 16.67
CA GLY A 117 8.16 -1.19 16.36
C GLY A 117 7.18 -2.25 16.87
N VAL A 118 7.55 -3.53 16.84
CA VAL A 118 6.71 -4.60 17.41
C VAL A 118 6.65 -4.51 18.95
N THR A 119 7.76 -4.17 19.59
CA THR A 119 7.82 -4.11 21.07
C THR A 119 7.20 -2.85 21.67
N SER A 120 7.22 -1.73 20.95
CA SER A 120 6.68 -0.45 21.45
C SER A 120 5.17 -0.34 21.31
N GLY A 121 4.56 -1.14 20.43
CA GLY A 121 3.26 -0.81 19.84
C GLY A 121 3.33 0.47 19.00
#